data_AF-A0A963EGE2-F1
#
_entry.id   AF-A0A963EGE2-F1
#
_cell.length_a   1.000
_cell.length_b   1.000
_cell.length_c   1.000
_cell.angle_alpha   90.00
_cell.angle_beta   90.00
_cell.angle_gamma   90.00
#
_symmetry.space_group_name_H-M   'P 1'
#
loop_
_entity.id
_entity.type
_entity.pdbx_description
1 polymer ?
#
loop_
_entity_poly.entity_id
_entity_poly.type
_entity_poly.pdbx_seq_one_letter_code
_entity_poly.pdbx_strand_id
1 'polypeptide(L)'
;MQTTARVVVIGGGVVGVSTLYHLAKEGWTDVVLLERTELTAGSTWHAAGLLPLFNMSYSVGQLHQYSVELYKKLEAETGQDVGFHQTGNLRLACNNDRMDEYRNYQCTA
;
A
#
# COMPACT_ATOMS: atom_id res chain seq x y z
N MET A 1 -7.08 17.84 23.96
CA MET A 1 -6.07 17.47 22.95
C MET A 1 -4.77 17.19 23.68
N GLN A 2 -4.03 16.16 23.27
CA GLN A 2 -2.66 15.99 23.74
C GLN A 2 -1.80 17.12 23.16
N THR A 3 -0.91 17.70 23.97
CA THR A 3 -0.05 18.83 23.57
C THR A 3 1.37 18.39 23.18
N THR A 4 1.69 17.12 23.39
CA THR A 4 2.97 16.49 23.07
C THR A 4 2.70 15.09 22.55
N ALA A 5 3.53 14.62 21.62
CA ALA A 5 3.52 13.23 21.17
C ALA A 5 4.93 12.80 20.77
N ARG A 6 5.26 11.52 20.94
CA ARG A 6 6.54 10.94 20.52
C ARG A 6 6.68 10.90 18.99
N VAL A 7 5.58 10.66 18.27
CA VAL A 7 5.55 10.66 16.80
C VAL A 7 4.30 11.39 16.31
N VAL A 8 4.50 12.30 15.36
CA VAL A 8 3.43 13.02 14.66
C VAL A 8 3.49 12.65 13.17
N VAL A 9 2.45 11.99 12.67
CA VAL A 9 2.28 11.69 11.24
C VAL A 9 1.49 12.82 10.59
N ILE A 10 2.06 13.48 9.58
CA ILE A 10 1.41 14.60 8.88
C ILE A 10 0.88 14.13 7.53
N GLY A 11 -0.44 14.09 7.40
CA GLY A 11 -1.18 13.67 6.20
C GLY A 11 -2.03 12.42 6.41
N GLY A 12 -3.33 12.53 6.17
CA GLY A 12 -4.35 11.48 6.29
C GLY A 12 -4.63 10.72 4.99
N GLY A 13 -3.66 10.66 4.08
CA GLY A 13 -3.70 9.76 2.93
C GLY A 13 -3.41 8.32 3.31
N VAL A 14 -3.55 7.38 2.36
CA VAL A 14 -3.33 5.93 2.60
C VAL A 14 -1.98 5.62 3.22
N VAL A 15 -0.91 6.33 2.82
CA VAL A 15 0.43 6.14 3.38
C VAL A 15 0.50 6.57 4.84
N GLY A 16 -0.05 7.74 5.18
CA GLY A 16 -0.01 8.24 6.57
C GLY A 16 -0.84 7.40 7.52
N VAL A 17 -2.04 7.00 7.10
CA VAL A 17 -2.88 6.07 7.89
C VAL A 17 -2.21 4.70 8.03
N SER A 18 -1.59 4.19 6.96
CA SER A 18 -0.80 2.95 7.02
C SER A 18 0.35 3.06 8.01
N THR A 19 1.10 4.17 8.01
CA THR A 19 2.17 4.40 8.99
C THR A 19 1.64 4.39 10.43
N LEU A 20 0.54 5.11 10.70
CA LEU A 20 -0.08 5.14 12.02
C LEU A 20 -0.56 3.73 12.45
N TYR A 21 -1.23 3.01 11.55
CA TYR A 21 -1.71 1.65 11.78
C TYR A 21 -0.57 0.70 12.17
N HIS A 22 0.55 0.71 11.44
CA HIS A 22 1.69 -0.17 11.75
C HIS A 22 2.37 0.25 13.07
N LEU A 23 2.54 1.54 13.35
CA LEU A 23 3.09 1.99 14.62
C LEU A 23 2.22 1.54 15.81
N ALA A 24 0.90 1.71 15.69
CA ALA A 24 -0.04 1.27 16.72
C ALA A 24 -0.02 -0.26 16.91
N LYS A 25 0.07 -1.01 15.81
CA LYS A 25 0.15 -2.48 15.83
C LYS A 25 1.43 -3.01 16.47
N GLU A 26 2.53 -2.28 16.33
CA GLU A 26 3.81 -2.53 17.04
C GLU A 26 3.79 -2.05 18.51
N GLY A 27 2.62 -1.64 19.03
CA GLY A 27 2.42 -1.29 20.44
C GLY A 27 2.73 0.16 20.80
N TRP A 28 2.94 1.04 19.82
CA TRP A 28 3.12 2.46 20.11
C TRP A 28 1.79 3.11 20.49
N THR A 29 1.75 3.76 21.65
CA THR A 29 0.54 4.43 22.16
C THR A 29 0.59 5.94 22.09
N ASP A 30 1.77 6.53 21.91
CA ASP A 30 2.01 7.97 21.87
C ASP A 30 2.31 8.44 20.43
N VAL A 31 1.32 8.23 19.55
CA VAL A 31 1.38 8.57 18.13
C VAL A 31 0.11 9.29 17.74
N VAL A 32 0.25 10.42 17.03
CA VAL A 32 -0.88 11.20 16.54
C VAL A 32 -0.76 11.40 15.03
N LEU A 33 -1.91 11.44 14.34
CA LEU A 33 -1.99 11.81 12.93
C LEU A 33 -2.72 13.14 12.81
N LEU A 34 -2.14 14.04 12.03
CA LEU A 34 -2.72 15.34 11.69
C LEU A 34 -3.02 15.37 10.19
N GLU A 35 -4.29 15.56 9.86
CA GLU A 35 -4.75 15.78 8.49
C GLU A 35 -5.31 17.20 8.37
N ARG A 36 -5.01 17.85 7.25
CA ARG A 36 -5.43 19.24 6.98
C ARG A 36 -6.95 19.37 6.91
N THR A 37 -7.62 18.39 6.33
CA THR A 37 -9.06 18.41 6.07
C THR A 37 -9.72 17.11 6.55
N GLU A 38 -9.92 16.15 5.66
CA GLU A 38 -10.46 14.84 5.95
C GLU A 38 -9.54 13.75 5.40
N LEU A 39 -9.69 12.52 5.92
CA LEU A 39 -8.92 11.39 5.42
C LEU A 39 -9.15 11.20 3.92
N THR A 40 -8.11 10.74 3.23
CA THR A 40 -8.12 10.45 1.78
C THR A 40 -8.26 11.65 0.82
N ALA A 41 -8.50 12.87 1.32
CA ALA A 41 -8.74 14.08 0.50
C ALA A 41 -7.64 14.45 -0.51
N GLY A 42 -6.43 13.89 -0.36
CA GLY A 42 -5.33 14.00 -1.32
C GLY A 42 -5.48 13.06 -2.51
N SER A 43 -4.39 12.42 -2.94
CA SER A 43 -4.45 11.54 -4.12
C SER A 43 -5.11 10.19 -3.91
N THR A 44 -5.37 9.82 -2.65
CA THR A 44 -5.92 8.51 -2.30
C THR A 44 -7.34 8.31 -2.84
N TRP A 45 -8.24 9.30 -2.71
CA TRP A 45 -9.64 9.12 -3.11
C TRP A 45 -9.82 8.89 -4.61
N HIS A 46 -8.95 9.48 -5.44
CA HIS A 46 -9.06 9.41 -6.90
C HIS A 46 -8.15 8.33 -7.52
N ALA A 47 -7.56 7.46 -6.70
CA ALA A 47 -6.75 6.35 -7.18
C ALA A 47 -7.65 5.28 -7.82
N ALA A 48 -7.18 4.66 -8.91
CA ALA A 48 -7.90 3.57 -9.56
C ALA A 48 -7.91 2.25 -8.74
N GLY A 49 -7.12 2.15 -7.67
CA GLY A 49 -7.12 0.99 -6.76
C GLY A 49 -6.37 -0.25 -7.25
N LEU A 50 -5.51 -0.13 -8.27
CA LEU A 50 -4.75 -1.26 -8.81
C LEU A 50 -3.63 -1.70 -7.85
N LEU A 51 -3.54 -3.01 -7.58
CA LEU A 51 -2.51 -3.63 -6.74
C LEU A 51 -1.67 -4.63 -7.57
N PRO A 52 -0.66 -4.17 -8.33
CA PRO A 52 0.18 -5.04 -9.14
C PRO A 52 1.21 -5.78 -8.28
N LEU A 53 1.37 -7.09 -8.49
CA LEU A 53 2.45 -7.88 -7.89
C LEU A 53 3.75 -7.85 -8.71
N PHE A 54 3.75 -7.16 -9.85
CA PHE A 54 4.91 -7.03 -10.71
C PHE A 54 5.71 -5.76 -10.39
N ASN A 55 7.01 -5.91 -10.14
CA ASN A 55 7.96 -4.80 -10.03
C ASN A 55 9.34 -5.22 -10.57
N MET A 56 10.11 -4.25 -11.08
CA MET A 56 11.48 -4.48 -11.56
C MET A 56 12.49 -4.58 -10.41
N SER A 57 12.18 -3.98 -9.25
CA SER A 57 13.01 -4.08 -8.06
C SER A 57 12.51 -5.19 -7.15
N TYR A 58 13.41 -6.08 -6.74
CA TYR A 58 13.10 -7.14 -5.77
C TYR A 58 12.55 -6.57 -4.46
N SER A 59 13.18 -5.53 -3.91
CA SER A 59 12.75 -4.93 -2.64
C SER A 59 11.37 -4.30 -2.74
N VAL A 60 11.06 -3.66 -3.88
CA VAL A 60 9.72 -3.08 -4.10
C VAL A 60 8.69 -4.17 -4.37
N GLY A 61 9.07 -5.27 -5.03
CA GLY A 61 8.24 -6.46 -5.18
C GLY A 61 7.82 -7.05 -3.83
N GLN A 62 8.74 -7.15 -2.87
CA GLN A 62 8.44 -7.60 -1.51
C GLN A 62 7.45 -6.66 -0.79
N LEU A 63 7.57 -5.33 -0.97
CA LEU A 63 6.62 -4.36 -0.42
C LEU A 63 5.22 -4.51 -1.04
N HIS A 64 5.14 -4.74 -2.35
CA HIS A 64 3.87 -4.99 -3.04
C HIS A 64 3.22 -6.30 -2.54
N GLN A 65 4.00 -7.37 -2.42
CA GLN A 65 3.56 -8.65 -1.88
C GLN A 65 2.99 -8.48 -0.47
N TYR A 66 3.74 -7.82 0.42
CA TYR A 66 3.27 -7.51 1.76
C TYR A 66 1.94 -6.73 1.75
N SER A 67 1.86 -5.67 0.93
CA SER A 67 0.67 -4.84 0.83
C SER A 67 -0.56 -5.66 0.42
N VAL A 68 -0.43 -6.51 -0.60
CA VAL A 68 -1.51 -7.41 -1.03
C VAL A 68 -1.92 -8.38 0.08
N GLU A 69 -0.96 -8.98 0.78
CA GLU A 69 -1.25 -9.89 1.90
C GLU A 69 -1.90 -9.18 3.10
N LEU A 70 -1.59 -7.90 3.32
CA LEU A 70 -2.25 -7.07 4.32
C LEU A 70 -3.72 -6.81 3.94
N TYR A 71 -3.99 -6.37 2.70
CA TYR A 71 -5.37 -6.10 2.24
C TYR A 71 -6.27 -7.32 2.38
N LYS A 72 -5.77 -8.54 2.13
CA LYS A 72 -6.51 -9.79 2.34
C LYS A 72 -6.97 -10.04 3.78
N LYS A 73 -6.29 -9.44 4.77
CA LYS A 73 -6.53 -9.67 6.21
C LYS A 73 -7.30 -8.53 6.86
N LEU A 74 -7.28 -7.33 6.28
CA LEU A 74 -7.83 -6.12 6.90
C LEU A 74 -9.31 -6.22 7.21
N GLU A 75 -10.11 -6.83 6.34
CA GLU A 75 -11.54 -7.01 6.61
C GLU A 75 -11.79 -7.89 7.83
N ALA A 76 -11.06 -9.00 7.96
CA ALA A 76 -11.17 -9.87 9.14
C ALA A 76 -10.67 -9.19 10.42
N GLU A 77 -9.65 -8.33 10.31
CA GLU A 77 -9.08 -7.61 11.46
C GLU A 77 -9.97 -6.45 11.93
N THR A 78 -10.62 -5.73 11.01
CA THR A 78 -11.33 -4.48 11.30
C THR A 78 -12.85 -4.58 11.22
N GLY A 79 -13.37 -5.65 10.63
CA GLY A 79 -14.79 -5.81 10.31
C GLY A 79 -15.30 -4.89 9.19
N GLN A 80 -14.41 -4.20 8.48
CA GLN A 80 -14.76 -3.28 7.40
C GLN A 80 -14.35 -3.86 6.04
N ASP A 81 -15.31 -3.93 5.12
CA ASP A 81 -15.03 -4.31 3.72
C ASP A 81 -14.06 -3.30 3.09
N VAL A 82 -12.99 -3.82 2.50
CA VAL A 82 -11.93 -3.05 1.85
C VAL A 82 -12.06 -3.00 0.33
N GLY A 83 -13.08 -3.67 -0.25
CA GLY A 83 -13.32 -3.72 -1.69
C GLY A 83 -12.22 -4.43 -2.47
N PHE A 84 -11.54 -5.42 -1.87
CA PHE A 84 -10.41 -6.10 -2.48
C PHE A 84 -10.86 -7.17 -3.49
N HIS A 85 -10.54 -6.94 -4.78
CA HIS A 85 -10.89 -7.84 -5.88
C HIS A 85 -9.63 -8.52 -6.46
N GLN A 86 -9.47 -9.84 -6.24
CA GLN A 86 -8.34 -10.59 -6.77
C GLN A 86 -8.64 -11.13 -8.19
N THR A 87 -8.37 -10.33 -9.21
CA THR A 87 -8.62 -10.68 -10.63
C THR A 87 -7.37 -11.05 -11.42
N GLY A 88 -6.19 -11.02 -10.78
CA GLY A 88 -4.90 -11.16 -11.47
C GLY A 88 -4.47 -9.91 -12.24
N ASN A 89 -3.27 -9.95 -12.80
CA ASN A 89 -2.69 -8.87 -13.60
C ASN A 89 -2.08 -9.45 -14.88
N LEU A 90 -2.38 -8.87 -16.04
CA LEU A 90 -1.82 -9.27 -17.33
C LEU A 90 -1.06 -8.12 -17.96
N ARG A 91 0.21 -8.36 -18.34
CA ARG A 91 1.02 -7.41 -19.11
C ARG A 91 1.27 -8.01 -20.50
N LEU A 92 0.94 -7.23 -21.53
CA LEU A 92 1.09 -7.67 -22.93
C LEU A 92 2.45 -7.25 -23.49
N ALA A 93 3.11 -8.18 -24.18
CA ALA A 93 4.24 -7.88 -25.04
C ALA A 93 3.79 -7.86 -26.49
N CYS A 94 3.86 -6.69 -27.13
CA CYS A 94 3.41 -6.50 -28.51
C CYS A 94 4.58 -6.47 -29.52
N ASN A 95 5.81 -6.71 -29.06
CA ASN A 95 7.02 -6.81 -29.87
C ASN A 95 8.10 -7.65 -29.16
N ASN A 96 9.16 -8.00 -29.88
CA ASN A 96 10.25 -8.84 -29.35
C ASN A 96 11.03 -8.13 -28.24
N ASP A 97 11.28 -6.83 -28.37
CA ASP A 97 12.00 -6.05 -27.35
C ASP A 97 11.29 -6.10 -25.98
N ARG A 98 9.95 -6.03 -25.98
CA ARG A 98 9.14 -6.15 -24.75
C ARG A 98 9.16 -7.58 -24.18
N MET A 99 9.26 -8.60 -25.04
CA MET A 99 9.45 -9.98 -24.56
C MET A 99 10.84 -10.19 -23.95
N ASP A 100 11.88 -9.60 -24.53
CA ASP A 100 13.24 -9.67 -23.98
C ASP A 100 13.33 -8.93 -22.64
N GLU A 101 12.64 -7.79 -22.53
CA GLU A 101 12.43 -7.09 -21.27
C GLU A 101 11.83 -8.03 -20.20
N TYR A 102 10.78 -8.78 -20.52
CA TYR A 102 10.15 -9.71 -19.56
C TYR A 102 11.03 -10.91 -19.21
N ARG A 103 11.85 -11.41 -20.14
CA ARG A 103 12.82 -12.47 -19.85
C ARG A 103 13.87 -12.01 -18.84
N ASN A 104 14.35 -10.77 -18.97
CA ASN A 104 15.28 -10.19 -18.00
C ASN A 104 14.67 -10.07 -16.59
N TYR A 105 13.34 -9.92 -16.49
CA TYR A 105 12.64 -9.81 -15.21
C TYR A 105 12.35 -11.15 -14.54
N GLN A 106 12.45 -12.27 -15.24
CA GLN A 106 12.29 -13.60 -14.61
C GLN A 106 13.34 -13.85 -13.53
N CYS A 107 14.48 -13.14 -13.58
CA CYS A 107 15.56 -13.23 -12.60
C CYS A 107 15.23 -12.62 -11.23
N THR A 108 14.23 -11.75 -11.17
CA THR A 108 13.86 -10.99 -9.95
C THR A 108 12.54 -11.46 -9.33
N ALA A 109 11.88 -12.44 -9.93
CA ALA A 109 10.64 -13.06 -9.47
C ALA A 109 10.89 -14.27 -8.56
#